data_AF-A0A3B9IHF2-F1
#
_entry.id   AF-A0A3B9IHF2-F1
#
_cell.length_a   1.000
_cell.length_b   1.000
_cell.length_c   1.000
_cell.angle_alpha   90.00
_cell.angle_beta   90.00
_cell.angle_gamma   90.00
#
_symmetry.space_group_name_H-M   'P 1'
#
loop_
_entity.id
_entity.type
_entity.pdbx_description
1 polymer ?
#
loop_
_entity_poly.entity_id
_entity_poly.type
_entity_poly.pdbx_seq_one_letter_code
_entity_poly.pdbx_strand_id
1 'polypeptide(L)'
;GSIRLPSSCCGVTGIKPTWGRVSRAGALALAPSLDHMGPMARSVADAVTLLGVMAGADPRDPTASQLAVPDYMAELSKPVRGLTIGIDRGLLKARADDQVLASIEHVIEVMTGLGARFVEVTLPPIEPALTGWAVQCAVEAAIVHREHWSTRAAEYGPRLAALIERGHRHTAFELAEAQEHRRDFAGAMEALYAACDVLLIPGLPVAGPTLDYMSGLGEDPAAILAIGPFTAPFDVSGQPTITVPCGTSEKTRDGGGIPLGCQFAGPRFAEALIARTAHAFQTATDWHTRRPAGYA
;
A
#
# COMPACT_ATOMS: atom_id res chain seq x y z
N GLY A 1 4.18 -3.39 -0.84
CA GLY A 1 2.99 -3.44 0.05
C GLY A 1 3.27 -3.65 1.55
N SER A 2 4.52 -3.64 2.02
CA SER A 2 4.91 -4.17 3.35
C SER A 2 4.41 -3.40 4.59
N ILE A 3 3.83 -2.20 4.44
CA ILE A 3 3.11 -1.50 5.52
C ILE A 3 1.62 -1.89 5.51
N ARG A 4 1.04 -1.97 4.30
CA ARG A 4 -0.39 -2.04 4.07
C ARG A 4 -0.94 -3.45 4.25
N LEU A 5 -0.22 -4.45 3.74
CA LEU A 5 -0.57 -5.85 3.91
C LEU A 5 -0.67 -6.23 5.40
N PRO A 6 0.36 -6.02 6.24
CA PRO A 6 0.23 -6.33 7.66
C PRO A 6 -0.77 -5.42 8.38
N SER A 7 -0.93 -4.15 7.96
CA SER A 7 -1.99 -3.30 8.54
C SER A 7 -3.38 -3.88 8.34
N SER A 8 -3.67 -4.36 7.13
CA SER A 8 -4.92 -5.03 6.81
C SER A 8 -5.07 -6.35 7.56
N CYS A 9 -4.05 -7.21 7.60
CA CYS A 9 -4.11 -8.51 8.27
C CYS A 9 -4.19 -8.41 9.80
N CYS A 10 -3.61 -7.37 10.39
CA CYS A 10 -3.55 -7.19 11.85
C CYS A 10 -4.62 -6.24 12.38
N GLY A 11 -5.48 -5.67 11.52
CA GLY A 11 -6.53 -4.75 11.94
C GLY A 11 -5.97 -3.46 12.55
N VAL A 12 -4.91 -2.91 11.95
CA VAL A 12 -4.31 -1.64 12.38
C VAL A 12 -4.28 -0.63 11.24
N THR A 13 -3.98 0.62 11.56
CA THR A 13 -3.86 1.71 10.59
C THR A 13 -2.43 1.81 10.10
N GLY A 14 -2.22 1.91 8.78
CA GLY A 14 -0.88 2.06 8.19
C GLY A 14 -0.84 3.11 7.10
N ILE A 15 0.16 3.97 7.10
CA ILE A 15 0.36 4.96 6.05
C ILE A 15 1.60 4.58 5.23
N LYS A 16 1.42 4.32 3.93
CA LYS A 16 2.52 4.39 2.96
C LYS A 16 2.47 5.78 2.35
N PRO A 17 3.39 6.70 2.68
CA PRO A 17 3.33 8.05 2.16
C PRO A 17 3.75 8.08 0.68
N THR A 18 3.79 9.27 0.11
CA THR A 18 4.34 9.52 -1.23
C THR A 18 5.80 9.09 -1.25
N TRP A 19 6.26 8.51 -2.37
CA TRP A 19 7.69 8.19 -2.50
C TRP A 19 8.53 9.45 -2.29
N GLY A 20 9.51 9.38 -1.38
CA GLY A 20 10.34 10.53 -0.99
C GLY A 20 9.74 11.45 0.08
N ARG A 21 8.49 11.28 0.53
CA ARG A 21 7.94 12.12 1.63
C ARG A 21 8.67 11.90 2.96
N VAL A 22 9.16 10.69 3.20
CA VAL A 22 9.96 10.31 4.38
C VAL A 22 11.34 9.87 3.89
N SER A 23 12.38 10.40 4.53
CA SER A 23 13.78 10.03 4.28
C SER A 23 14.01 8.54 4.48
N ARG A 24 14.88 7.98 3.64
CA ARG A 24 15.34 6.59 3.72
C ARG A 24 16.77 6.49 4.25
N ALA A 25 17.39 7.61 4.63
CA ALA A 25 18.72 7.61 5.21
C ALA A 25 18.79 6.72 6.46
N GLY A 26 19.72 5.76 6.45
CA GLY A 26 19.92 4.80 7.54
C GLY A 26 18.99 3.58 7.52
N ALA A 27 18.02 3.50 6.59
CA ALA A 27 17.27 2.28 6.35
C ALA A 27 18.08 1.30 5.48
N LEU A 28 17.98 0.01 5.78
CA LEU A 28 18.44 -1.02 4.85
C LEU A 28 17.46 -1.07 3.66
N ALA A 29 17.92 -0.67 2.49
CA ALA A 29 17.11 -0.71 1.29
C ALA A 29 16.81 -2.16 0.87
N LEU A 30 15.67 -2.36 0.22
CA LEU A 30 15.39 -3.56 -0.56
C LEU A 30 15.43 -3.21 -2.04
N ALA A 31 14.62 -2.23 -2.43
CA ALA A 31 14.56 -1.70 -3.79
C ALA A 31 14.39 -0.18 -3.69
N PRO A 32 15.48 0.61 -3.69
CA PRO A 32 15.43 2.03 -3.39
C PRO A 32 14.36 2.83 -4.14
N SER A 33 14.07 2.51 -5.40
CA SER A 33 13.05 3.25 -6.13
C SER A 33 11.61 2.90 -5.72
N LEU A 34 11.40 1.80 -5.01
CA LEU A 34 10.09 1.28 -4.58
C LEU A 34 9.91 1.37 -3.06
N ASP A 35 10.99 1.55 -2.30
CA ASP A 35 10.99 1.61 -0.84
C ASP A 35 10.29 2.88 -0.33
N HIS A 36 9.36 2.67 0.60
CA HIS A 36 8.64 3.74 1.29
C HIS A 36 8.72 3.49 2.80
N MET A 37 9.04 4.54 3.56
CA MET A 37 9.03 4.51 5.02
C MET A 37 7.73 5.15 5.51
N GLY A 38 7.02 4.48 6.43
CA GLY A 38 5.76 5.00 6.93
C GLY A 38 5.27 4.31 8.21
N PRO A 39 4.43 4.99 8.99
CA PRO A 39 4.01 4.50 10.29
C PRO A 39 2.86 3.48 10.22
N MET A 40 2.84 2.60 11.22
CA MET A 40 1.68 1.78 11.58
C MET A 40 1.28 2.10 13.02
N ALA A 41 -0.02 2.31 13.25
CA ALA A 41 -0.57 2.65 14.56
C ALA A 41 -2.01 2.15 14.70
N ARG A 42 -2.63 2.33 15.87
CA ARG A 42 -4.02 1.88 16.09
C ARG A 42 -5.04 2.79 15.39
N SER A 43 -4.80 4.10 15.39
CA SER A 43 -5.70 5.09 14.80
C SER A 43 -5.02 5.90 13.70
N VAL A 44 -5.82 6.55 12.86
CA VAL A 44 -5.35 7.54 11.89
C VAL A 44 -4.64 8.69 12.60
N ALA A 45 -5.17 9.17 13.73
CA ALA A 45 -4.56 10.24 14.51
C ALA A 45 -3.14 9.90 14.98
N ASP A 46 -2.93 8.69 15.51
CA ASP A 46 -1.61 8.22 15.92
C ASP A 46 -0.68 8.09 14.71
N ALA A 47 -1.18 7.51 13.61
CA ALA A 47 -0.39 7.29 12.40
C ALA A 47 0.08 8.61 11.77
N VAL A 48 -0.79 9.63 11.68
CA VAL A 48 -0.38 10.93 11.13
C VAL A 48 0.49 11.75 12.08
N THR A 49 0.33 11.56 13.39
CA THR A 49 1.23 12.16 14.39
C THR A 49 2.66 11.65 14.17
N LEU A 50 2.83 10.34 14.01
CA LEU A 50 4.13 9.74 13.68
C LEU A 50 4.63 10.21 12.31
N LEU A 51 3.76 10.25 11.30
CA LEU A 51 4.15 10.72 9.96
C LEU A 51 4.66 12.17 9.98
N GLY A 52 4.02 13.05 10.75
CA GLY A 52 4.43 14.45 10.88
C GLY A 52 5.83 14.62 11.46
N VAL A 53 6.28 13.67 12.29
CA VAL A 53 7.66 13.64 12.84
C VAL A 53 8.65 13.02 11.84
N MET A 54 8.23 12.00 11.10
CA MET A 54 9.11 11.25 10.19
C MET A 54 9.34 11.97 8.85
N ALA A 55 8.34 12.71 8.37
CA ALA A 55 8.35 13.30 7.03
C ALA A 55 9.22 14.56 6.95
N GLY A 56 9.69 14.86 5.75
CA GLY A 56 10.40 16.10 5.44
C GLY A 56 11.75 15.89 4.76
N ALA A 57 12.39 17.01 4.45
CA ALA A 57 13.71 17.05 3.84
C ALA A 57 14.76 16.47 4.80
N ASP A 58 15.69 15.69 4.26
CA ASP A 58 16.86 15.19 4.98
C ASP A 58 18.10 15.33 4.09
N PRO A 59 19.13 16.10 4.47
CA PRO A 59 20.33 16.28 3.65
C PRO A 59 21.12 14.97 3.43
N ARG A 60 20.85 13.91 4.20
CA ARG A 60 21.47 12.59 4.05
C ARG A 60 20.77 11.72 3.00
N ASP A 61 19.56 12.09 2.57
CA ASP A 61 18.81 11.41 1.51
C ASP A 61 18.44 12.42 0.41
N PRO A 62 19.19 12.47 -0.71
CA PRO A 62 18.90 13.40 -1.81
C PRO A 62 17.59 13.09 -2.54
N THR A 63 16.93 11.97 -2.24
CA THR A 63 15.61 11.63 -2.79
C THR A 63 14.45 12.08 -1.89
N ALA A 64 14.75 12.57 -0.67
CA ALA A 64 13.75 13.12 0.22
C ALA A 64 13.20 14.43 -0.33
N SER A 65 11.87 14.54 -0.33
CA SER A 65 11.13 15.68 -0.84
C SER A 65 11.45 16.94 -0.03
N GLN A 66 11.67 18.04 -0.75
CA GLN A 66 11.88 19.37 -0.16
C GLN A 66 10.56 20.12 0.09
N LEU A 67 9.42 19.51 -0.24
CA LEU A 67 8.11 20.11 0.04
C LEU A 67 7.87 20.17 1.55
N ALA A 68 7.30 21.27 2.02
CA ALA A 68 6.88 21.42 3.40
C ALA A 68 5.98 20.25 3.83
N VAL A 69 6.12 19.85 5.10
CA VAL A 69 5.27 18.84 5.73
C VAL A 69 4.03 19.56 6.26
N PRO A 70 2.81 19.19 5.80
CA PRO A 70 1.58 19.77 6.33
C PRO A 70 1.36 19.37 7.81
N ASP A 71 0.60 20.18 8.54
CA ASP A 71 0.02 19.74 9.81
C ASP A 71 -1.11 18.75 9.52
N TYR A 72 -0.77 17.46 9.49
CA TYR A 72 -1.72 16.40 9.21
C TYR A 72 -2.83 16.30 10.27
N MET A 73 -2.55 16.66 11.53
CA MET A 73 -3.53 16.58 12.62
C MET A 73 -4.62 17.63 12.45
N ALA A 74 -4.25 18.85 12.04
CA ALA A 74 -5.21 19.92 11.76
C ALA A 74 -6.18 19.60 10.60
N GLU A 75 -5.83 18.65 9.74
CA GLU A 75 -6.65 18.25 8.60
C GLU A 75 -7.75 17.23 8.97
N LEU A 76 -7.58 16.50 10.07
CA LEU A 76 -8.47 15.39 10.45
C LEU A 76 -9.90 15.85 10.78
N SER A 77 -10.06 17.04 11.36
CA SER A 77 -11.37 17.58 11.77
C SER A 77 -12.17 18.18 10.61
N LYS A 78 -11.59 18.26 9.40
CA LYS A 78 -12.27 18.85 8.25
C LYS A 78 -13.33 17.89 7.69
N PRO A 79 -14.48 18.40 7.22
CA PRO A 79 -15.54 17.56 6.69
C PRO A 79 -15.13 16.87 5.38
N VAL A 80 -15.67 15.67 5.16
CA VAL A 80 -15.52 14.89 3.90
C VAL A 80 -16.72 15.02 2.97
N ARG A 81 -17.72 15.83 3.33
CA ARG A 81 -18.90 16.09 2.50
C ARG A 81 -18.48 16.68 1.14
N GLY A 82 -18.96 16.08 0.06
CA GLY A 82 -18.67 16.49 -1.31
C GLY A 82 -17.42 15.87 -1.92
N LEU A 83 -16.57 15.20 -1.12
CA LEU A 83 -15.37 14.53 -1.58
C LEU A 83 -15.75 13.42 -2.58
N THR A 84 -15.03 13.35 -3.68
CA THR A 84 -15.27 12.42 -4.79
C THR A 84 -14.32 11.23 -4.65
N ILE A 85 -14.86 10.06 -4.37
CA ILE A 85 -14.10 8.82 -4.19
C ILE A 85 -14.27 7.98 -5.46
N GLY A 86 -13.16 7.72 -6.16
CA GLY A 86 -13.14 6.82 -7.30
C GLY A 86 -13.10 5.36 -6.87
N ILE A 87 -13.83 4.50 -7.58
CA ILE A 87 -13.77 3.04 -7.41
C ILE A 87 -13.73 2.36 -8.78
N ASP A 88 -12.84 1.37 -8.92
CA ASP A 88 -12.81 0.50 -10.09
C ASP A 88 -13.46 -0.85 -9.75
N ARG A 89 -14.78 -0.91 -9.89
CA ARG A 89 -15.54 -2.13 -9.57
C ARG A 89 -15.18 -3.30 -10.48
N GLY A 90 -14.74 -3.03 -11.71
CA GLY A 90 -14.28 -4.04 -12.65
C GLY A 90 -13.05 -4.76 -12.12
N LEU A 91 -12.03 -4.00 -11.69
CA LEU A 91 -10.83 -4.54 -11.07
C LEU A 91 -11.14 -5.29 -9.78
N LEU A 92 -11.97 -4.70 -8.90
CA LEU A 92 -12.34 -5.33 -7.63
C LEU A 92 -13.01 -6.69 -7.87
N LYS A 93 -14.02 -6.76 -8.74
CA LYS A 93 -14.69 -8.02 -9.08
C LYS A 93 -13.75 -9.06 -9.71
N ALA A 94 -12.74 -8.63 -10.45
CA ALA A 94 -11.78 -9.52 -11.09
C ALA A 94 -10.70 -10.07 -10.16
N ARG A 95 -10.46 -9.43 -9.01
CA ARG A 95 -9.27 -9.68 -8.17
C ARG A 95 -9.55 -9.89 -6.68
N ALA A 96 -10.70 -9.50 -6.16
CA ALA A 96 -11.03 -9.63 -4.74
C ALA A 96 -12.07 -10.74 -4.49
N ASP A 97 -11.99 -11.40 -3.34
CA ASP A 97 -13.00 -12.36 -2.87
C ASP A 97 -14.29 -11.67 -2.40
N ASP A 98 -15.36 -12.45 -2.26
CA ASP A 98 -16.69 -11.94 -1.92
C ASP A 98 -16.73 -11.23 -0.54
N GLN A 99 -15.89 -11.65 0.42
CA GLN A 99 -15.86 -11.06 1.76
C GLN A 99 -15.15 -9.70 1.74
N VAL A 100 -14.07 -9.59 0.96
CA VAL A 100 -13.40 -8.32 0.70
C VAL A 100 -14.35 -7.37 -0.03
N LEU A 101 -15.05 -7.83 -1.07
CA LEU A 101 -16.04 -7.02 -1.79
C LEU A 101 -17.15 -6.50 -0.86
N ALA A 102 -17.72 -7.38 -0.02
CA ALA A 102 -18.72 -6.99 0.96
C ALA A 102 -18.20 -5.93 1.95
N SER A 103 -16.95 -6.05 2.40
CA SER A 103 -16.33 -5.04 3.26
C SER A 103 -16.14 -3.68 2.55
N ILE A 104 -15.86 -3.68 1.25
CA ILE A 104 -15.76 -2.45 0.46
C ILE A 104 -17.14 -1.80 0.27
N GLU A 105 -18.20 -2.57 0.01
CA GLU A 105 -19.56 -2.00 -0.04
C GLU A 105 -19.94 -1.33 1.28
N HIS A 106 -19.57 -1.93 2.42
CA HIS A 106 -19.79 -1.29 3.72
C HIS A 106 -19.04 0.05 3.85
N VAL A 107 -17.81 0.14 3.35
CA VAL A 107 -17.07 1.43 3.30
C VAL A 107 -17.80 2.45 2.44
N ILE A 108 -18.34 2.03 1.29
CA ILE A 108 -19.11 2.90 0.37
C ILE A 108 -20.36 3.43 1.07
N GLU A 109 -21.12 2.56 1.74
CA GLU A 109 -22.32 2.93 2.49
C GLU A 109 -22.01 3.98 3.56
N VAL A 110 -21.02 3.72 4.41
CA VAL A 110 -20.61 4.63 5.49
C VAL A 110 -20.16 5.97 4.94
N MET A 111 -19.27 5.98 3.96
CA MET A 111 -18.72 7.21 3.38
C MET A 111 -19.79 8.03 2.63
N THR A 112 -20.73 7.35 1.96
CA THR A 112 -21.90 8.01 1.35
C THR A 112 -22.79 8.65 2.42
N GLY A 113 -23.00 7.98 3.55
CA GLY A 113 -23.71 8.54 4.71
C GLY A 113 -23.04 9.79 5.29
N LEU A 114 -21.71 9.86 5.23
CA LEU A 114 -20.92 11.04 5.60
C LEU A 114 -20.93 12.15 4.53
N GLY A 115 -21.56 11.90 3.38
CA GLY A 115 -21.74 12.86 2.29
C GLY A 115 -20.64 12.85 1.23
N ALA A 116 -19.78 11.82 1.19
CA ALA A 116 -18.89 11.60 0.05
C ALA A 116 -19.69 11.13 -1.18
N ARG A 117 -19.16 11.33 -2.38
CA ARG A 117 -19.73 10.89 -3.65
C ARG A 117 -18.83 9.82 -4.24
N PHE A 118 -19.41 8.72 -4.71
CA PHE A 118 -18.66 7.70 -5.44
C PHE A 118 -18.80 7.88 -6.94
N VAL A 119 -17.70 7.69 -7.67
CA VAL A 119 -17.67 7.68 -9.13
C VAL A 119 -16.96 6.42 -9.61
N GLU A 120 -17.49 5.81 -10.66
CA GLU A 120 -16.79 4.72 -11.34
C GLU A 120 -15.58 5.28 -12.07
N VAL A 121 -14.44 4.62 -11.89
CA VAL A 121 -13.21 4.90 -12.61
C VAL A 121 -12.63 3.60 -13.15
N THR A 122 -11.70 3.71 -14.09
CA THR A 122 -10.92 2.56 -14.56
C THR A 122 -9.47 2.85 -14.28
N LEU A 123 -8.82 2.01 -13.47
CA LEU A 123 -7.39 2.12 -13.24
C LEU A 123 -6.65 1.84 -14.56
N PRO A 124 -5.49 2.47 -14.78
CA PRO A 124 -4.61 2.08 -15.87
C PRO A 124 -4.27 0.58 -15.76
N PRO A 125 -3.99 -0.11 -16.88
CA PRO A 125 -3.68 -1.54 -16.86
C PRO A 125 -2.59 -1.87 -15.84
N ILE A 126 -2.92 -2.70 -14.84
CA ILE A 126 -2.02 -2.97 -13.72
C ILE A 126 -0.98 -4.06 -14.03
N GLU A 127 -1.21 -4.93 -15.02
CA GLU A 127 -0.32 -6.08 -15.27
C GLU A 127 1.11 -5.69 -15.69
N PRO A 128 1.31 -4.67 -16.57
CA PRO A 128 2.65 -4.19 -16.86
C PRO A 128 3.34 -3.58 -15.63
N ALA A 129 2.58 -2.88 -14.78
CA ALA A 129 3.11 -2.31 -13.54
C ALA A 129 3.49 -3.40 -12.52
N LEU A 130 2.68 -4.46 -12.39
CA LEU A 130 2.95 -5.61 -11.54
C LEU A 130 4.21 -6.37 -11.99
N THR A 131 4.29 -6.68 -13.28
CA THR A 131 5.45 -7.38 -13.85
C THR A 131 6.71 -6.52 -13.75
N GLY A 132 6.63 -5.24 -14.10
CA GLY A 132 7.73 -4.29 -14.00
C GLY A 132 8.19 -4.07 -12.55
N TRP A 133 7.26 -4.06 -11.58
CA TRP A 133 7.59 -4.01 -10.15
C TRP A 133 8.47 -5.19 -9.73
N ALA A 134 8.15 -6.41 -10.19
CA ALA A 134 8.91 -7.60 -9.82
C ALA A 134 10.34 -7.56 -10.40
N VAL A 135 10.49 -7.16 -11.66
CA VAL A 135 11.79 -6.97 -12.32
C VAL A 135 12.62 -5.92 -11.58
N GLN A 136 12.03 -4.74 -11.35
CA GLN A 136 12.71 -3.62 -10.71
C GLN A 136 13.14 -3.96 -9.28
N CYS A 137 12.26 -4.58 -8.50
CA CYS A 137 12.55 -5.01 -7.14
C CYS A 137 13.71 -6.02 -7.09
N ALA A 138 13.69 -7.03 -7.97
CA ALA A 138 14.74 -8.05 -8.02
C ALA A 138 16.10 -7.47 -8.40
N VAL A 139 16.16 -6.65 -9.45
CA VAL A 139 17.40 -6.02 -9.92
C VAL A 139 17.97 -5.08 -8.85
N GLU A 140 17.15 -4.23 -8.26
CA GLU A 140 17.60 -3.29 -7.24
C GLU A 140 18.07 -4.02 -5.96
N ALA A 141 17.39 -5.09 -5.56
CA ALA A 141 17.84 -5.93 -4.44
C ALA A 141 19.21 -6.56 -4.72
N ALA A 142 19.45 -7.07 -5.94
CA ALA A 142 20.75 -7.60 -6.31
C ALA A 142 21.85 -6.52 -6.27
N ILE A 143 21.53 -5.28 -6.69
CA ILE A 143 22.47 -4.14 -6.59
C ILE A 143 22.77 -3.80 -5.13
N VAL A 144 21.76 -3.73 -4.25
CA VAL A 144 21.92 -3.43 -2.82
C VAL A 144 22.84 -4.46 -2.15
N HIS A 145 22.70 -5.74 -2.49
CA HIS A 145 23.45 -6.83 -1.85
C HIS A 145 24.77 -7.19 -2.55
N ARG A 146 25.15 -6.50 -3.64
CA ARG A 146 26.28 -6.89 -4.52
C ARG A 146 27.61 -7.11 -3.80
N GLU A 147 27.90 -6.33 -2.75
CA GLU A 147 29.17 -6.39 -2.03
C GLU A 147 29.29 -7.66 -1.20
N HIS A 148 28.19 -8.08 -0.56
CA HIS A 148 28.17 -9.22 0.35
C HIS A 148 27.73 -10.51 -0.34
N TRP A 149 27.03 -10.41 -1.47
CA TRP A 149 26.48 -11.58 -2.17
C TRP A 149 27.57 -12.59 -2.55
N SER A 150 28.69 -12.14 -3.12
CA SER A 150 29.76 -13.03 -3.61
C SER A 150 30.45 -13.84 -2.50
N THR A 151 30.47 -13.36 -1.26
CA THR A 151 31.19 -14.01 -0.15
C THR A 151 30.28 -14.58 0.94
N ARG A 152 29.03 -14.13 1.02
CA ARG A 152 28.09 -14.48 2.10
C ARG A 152 26.73 -15.00 1.61
N ALA A 153 26.60 -15.39 0.33
CA ALA A 153 25.35 -15.91 -0.24
C ALA A 153 24.70 -17.01 0.61
N ALA A 154 25.50 -17.92 1.20
CA ALA A 154 25.01 -19.02 2.03
C ALA A 154 24.36 -18.58 3.36
N GLU A 155 24.52 -17.32 3.77
CA GLU A 155 23.92 -16.75 4.98
C GLU A 155 22.52 -16.16 4.73
N TYR A 156 22.12 -16.00 3.47
CA TYR A 156 20.81 -15.47 3.11
C TYR A 156 19.74 -16.56 3.25
N GLY A 157 18.58 -16.16 3.81
CA GLY A 157 17.39 -17.01 3.78
C GLY A 157 16.93 -17.24 2.33
N PRO A 158 16.30 -18.40 2.04
CA PRO A 158 16.03 -18.86 0.67
C PRO A 158 15.20 -17.87 -0.17
N ARG A 159 14.28 -17.13 0.45
CA ARG A 159 13.43 -16.15 -0.27
C ARG A 159 14.19 -14.94 -0.77
N LEU A 160 15.05 -14.37 0.08
CA LEU A 160 15.85 -13.21 -0.30
C LEU A 160 16.94 -13.62 -1.28
N ALA A 161 17.55 -14.80 -1.09
CA ALA A 161 18.47 -15.39 -2.05
C ALA A 161 17.84 -15.54 -3.45
N ALA A 162 16.64 -16.13 -3.53
CA ALA A 162 15.93 -16.31 -4.80
C ALA A 162 15.55 -14.97 -5.48
N LEU A 163 15.27 -13.91 -4.70
CA LEU A 163 15.04 -12.56 -5.25
C LEU A 163 16.33 -11.99 -5.85
N ILE A 164 17.45 -12.07 -5.13
CA ILE A 164 18.76 -11.58 -5.59
C ILE A 164 19.22 -12.33 -6.86
N GLU A 165 19.09 -13.66 -6.88
CA GLU A 165 19.41 -14.48 -8.05
C GLU A 165 18.56 -14.13 -9.28
N ARG A 166 17.26 -13.82 -9.09
CA ARG A 166 16.43 -13.29 -10.17
C ARG A 166 16.95 -11.94 -10.67
N GLY A 167 17.35 -11.05 -9.76
CA GLY A 167 17.95 -9.76 -10.11
C GLY A 167 19.17 -9.89 -11.02
N HIS A 168 20.04 -10.87 -10.77
CA HIS A 168 21.20 -11.16 -11.61
C HIS A 168 20.86 -11.74 -13.00
N ARG A 169 19.68 -12.33 -13.17
CA ARG A 169 19.24 -12.94 -14.43
C ARG A 169 18.54 -11.96 -15.37
N HIS A 170 17.99 -10.87 -14.82
CA HIS A 170 17.31 -9.87 -15.62
C HIS A 170 18.26 -9.09 -16.53
N THR A 171 17.76 -8.71 -17.71
CA THR A 171 18.53 -7.96 -18.70
C THR A 171 18.32 -6.45 -18.55
N ALA A 172 19.23 -5.67 -19.14
CA ALA A 172 19.06 -4.22 -19.22
C ALA A 172 17.79 -3.80 -20.00
N PHE A 173 17.37 -4.61 -20.99
CA PHE A 173 16.14 -4.37 -21.76
C PHE A 173 14.90 -4.55 -20.90
N GLU A 174 14.81 -5.64 -20.14
CA GLU A 174 13.69 -5.88 -19.22
C GLU A 174 13.58 -4.79 -18.16
N LEU A 175 14.71 -4.32 -17.62
CA LEU A 175 14.71 -3.19 -16.69
C LEU A 175 14.26 -1.89 -17.35
N ALA A 176 14.70 -1.61 -18.59
CA ALA A 176 14.31 -0.41 -19.32
C ALA A 176 12.80 -0.40 -19.61
N GLU A 177 12.24 -1.53 -20.05
CA GLU A 177 10.80 -1.71 -20.26
C GLU A 177 10.02 -1.55 -18.94
N ALA A 178 10.50 -2.15 -17.84
CA ALA A 178 9.89 -1.99 -16.53
C ALA A 178 9.85 -0.51 -16.08
N GLN A 179 10.93 0.25 -16.35
CA GLN A 179 10.99 1.68 -16.05
C GLN A 179 10.07 2.52 -16.94
N GLU A 180 9.88 2.14 -18.21
CA GLU A 180 8.93 2.77 -19.12
C GLU A 180 7.49 2.55 -18.67
N HIS A 181 7.09 1.29 -18.44
CA HIS A 181 5.78 0.95 -17.90
C HIS A 181 5.50 1.68 -16.59
N ARG A 182 6.51 1.82 -15.72
CA ARG A 182 6.39 2.60 -14.49
C ARG A 182 6.09 4.08 -14.74
N ARG A 183 6.79 4.73 -15.68
CA ARG A 183 6.56 6.15 -16.01
C ARG A 183 5.16 6.35 -16.57
N ASP A 184 4.75 5.51 -17.50
CA ASP A 184 3.45 5.58 -18.15
C ASP A 184 2.32 5.33 -17.15
N PHE A 185 2.46 4.28 -16.34
CA PHE A 185 1.49 3.97 -15.28
C PHE A 185 1.39 5.11 -14.25
N ALA A 186 2.52 5.68 -13.82
CA ALA A 186 2.53 6.81 -12.90
C ALA A 186 1.82 8.03 -13.50
N GLY A 187 2.10 8.38 -14.75
CA GLY A 187 1.45 9.49 -15.46
C GLY A 187 -0.06 9.29 -15.63
N ALA A 188 -0.47 8.07 -15.99
CA ALA A 188 -1.88 7.72 -16.12
C ALA A 188 -2.62 7.75 -14.77
N MET A 189 -1.97 7.33 -13.68
CA MET A 189 -2.51 7.47 -12.32
C MET A 189 -2.68 8.94 -11.91
N GLU A 190 -1.71 9.82 -12.20
CA GLU A 190 -1.87 11.26 -11.94
C GLU A 190 -3.04 11.85 -12.74
N ALA A 191 -3.20 11.47 -14.01
CA ALA A 191 -4.33 11.92 -14.83
C ALA A 191 -5.68 11.42 -14.31
N LEU A 192 -5.73 10.22 -13.73
CA LEU A 192 -6.96 9.64 -13.16
C LEU A 192 -7.55 10.50 -12.03
N TYR A 193 -6.71 11.16 -11.23
CA TYR A 193 -7.15 12.04 -10.16
C TYR A 193 -7.82 13.34 -10.67
N ALA A 194 -7.88 13.58 -11.98
CA ALA A 194 -8.78 14.60 -12.54
C ALA A 194 -10.27 14.22 -12.37
N ALA A 195 -10.58 12.93 -12.25
CA ALA A 195 -11.94 12.42 -12.10
C ALA A 195 -12.38 12.21 -10.64
N CYS A 196 -11.44 12.14 -9.69
CA CYS A 196 -11.72 11.88 -8.28
C CYS A 196 -10.63 12.44 -7.36
N ASP A 197 -10.97 12.71 -6.10
CA ASP A 197 -10.04 13.24 -5.11
C ASP A 197 -9.16 12.14 -4.50
N VAL A 198 -9.75 10.96 -4.26
CA VAL A 198 -9.09 9.76 -3.74
C VAL A 198 -9.70 8.51 -4.37
N LEU A 199 -8.96 7.41 -4.37
CA LEU A 199 -9.44 6.09 -4.74
C LEU A 199 -9.74 5.26 -3.48
N LEU A 200 -10.79 4.45 -3.55
CA LEU A 200 -11.05 3.37 -2.59
C LEU A 200 -10.63 2.03 -3.21
N ILE A 201 -9.74 1.31 -2.52
CA ILE A 201 -9.25 -0.01 -2.94
C ILE A 201 -9.14 -0.96 -1.73
N PRO A 202 -9.22 -2.29 -1.91
CA PRO A 202 -8.92 -3.24 -0.85
C PRO A 202 -7.48 -3.16 -0.33
N GLY A 203 -7.24 -3.56 0.92
CA GLY A 203 -5.90 -3.80 1.46
C GLY A 203 -5.26 -5.06 0.88
N LEU A 204 -6.06 -6.12 0.72
CA LEU A 204 -5.69 -7.39 0.10
C LEU A 204 -6.83 -7.91 -0.78
N PRO A 205 -6.52 -8.79 -1.74
CA PRO A 205 -7.53 -9.48 -2.54
C PRO A 205 -8.29 -10.56 -1.76
N VAL A 206 -7.71 -11.06 -0.67
CA VAL A 206 -8.29 -12.13 0.14
C VAL A 206 -8.29 -11.78 1.62
N ALA A 207 -9.23 -12.38 2.34
CA ALA A 207 -9.34 -12.32 3.78
C ALA A 207 -8.16 -13.03 4.49
N GLY A 208 -7.00 -12.36 4.60
CA GLY A 208 -5.84 -12.85 5.33
C GLY A 208 -5.20 -14.10 4.73
N PRO A 209 -4.02 -14.01 4.08
CA PRO A 209 -3.37 -15.18 3.51
C PRO A 209 -2.94 -16.16 4.61
N THR A 210 -3.20 -17.46 4.41
CA THR A 210 -2.76 -18.52 5.35
C THR A 210 -1.23 -18.60 5.39
N LEU A 211 -0.67 -19.18 6.46
CA LEU A 211 0.78 -19.43 6.50
C LEU A 211 1.26 -20.29 5.33
N ASP A 212 0.46 -21.26 4.89
CA ASP A 212 0.75 -22.10 3.73
C ASP A 212 0.74 -21.28 2.43
N TYR A 213 -0.23 -20.38 2.25
CA TYR A 213 -0.24 -19.47 1.11
C TYR A 213 0.98 -18.53 1.16
N MET A 214 1.30 -18.00 2.35
CA MET A 214 2.47 -17.15 2.55
C MET A 214 3.81 -17.89 2.41
N SER A 215 3.81 -19.22 2.50
CA SER A 215 5.01 -20.03 2.35
C SER A 215 5.47 -20.07 0.88
N GLY A 216 4.51 -20.22 -0.04
CA GLY A 216 4.73 -20.25 -1.49
C GLY A 216 5.02 -18.91 -2.15
N LEU A 217 4.75 -17.77 -1.48
CA LEU A 217 5.06 -16.43 -2.01
C LEU A 217 6.54 -16.22 -2.35
N GLY A 218 7.47 -16.98 -1.76
CA GLY A 218 8.90 -16.86 -2.07
C GLY A 218 9.35 -17.69 -3.27
N GLU A 219 8.52 -18.63 -3.72
CA GLU A 219 8.89 -19.67 -4.68
C GLU A 219 8.32 -19.39 -6.08
N ASP A 220 7.11 -18.81 -6.13
CA ASP A 220 6.41 -18.50 -7.38
C ASP A 220 6.27 -16.98 -7.58
N PRO A 221 6.90 -16.40 -8.63
CA PRO A 221 6.67 -15.02 -9.03
C PRO A 221 5.19 -14.67 -9.21
N ALA A 222 4.36 -15.60 -9.70
CA ALA A 222 2.93 -15.36 -9.88
C ALA A 222 2.18 -15.23 -8.55
N ALA A 223 2.61 -15.93 -7.50
CA ALA A 223 2.03 -15.79 -6.16
C ALA A 223 2.30 -14.39 -5.57
N ILE A 224 3.49 -13.82 -5.78
CA ILE A 224 3.81 -12.44 -5.36
C ILE A 224 2.90 -11.44 -6.05
N LEU A 225 2.69 -11.63 -7.36
CA LEU A 225 1.79 -10.78 -8.13
C LEU A 225 0.33 -10.94 -7.69
N ALA A 226 -0.07 -12.13 -7.26
CA ALA A 226 -1.44 -12.42 -6.81
C ALA A 226 -1.84 -11.66 -5.54
N ILE A 227 -0.91 -11.36 -4.62
CA ILE A 227 -1.19 -10.49 -3.45
C ILE A 227 -0.96 -9.01 -3.72
N GLY A 228 -0.27 -8.69 -4.81
CA GLY A 228 0.13 -7.34 -5.17
C GLY A 228 -0.90 -6.44 -5.85
N PRO A 229 -2.07 -6.87 -6.37
CA PRO A 229 -2.82 -6.06 -7.34
C PRO A 229 -3.38 -4.77 -6.72
N PHE A 230 -3.58 -4.73 -5.41
CA PHE A 230 -4.03 -3.53 -4.70
C PHE A 230 -2.93 -2.78 -3.95
N THR A 231 -1.68 -3.26 -3.99
CA THR A 231 -0.57 -2.60 -3.31
C THR A 231 0.56 -2.17 -4.24
N ALA A 232 1.09 -3.08 -5.04
CA ALA A 232 2.22 -2.84 -5.93
C ALA A 232 2.01 -1.69 -6.93
N PRO A 233 0.82 -1.48 -7.52
CA PRO A 233 0.59 -0.33 -8.41
C PRO A 233 0.96 1.01 -7.76
N PHE A 234 0.66 1.19 -6.47
CA PHE A 234 0.98 2.42 -5.71
C PHE A 234 2.43 2.49 -5.21
N ASP A 235 3.15 1.36 -5.19
CA ASP A 235 4.61 1.36 -4.99
C ASP A 235 5.31 1.85 -6.27
N VAL A 236 4.82 1.40 -7.44
CA VAL A 236 5.31 1.79 -8.77
C VAL A 236 5.05 3.26 -9.06
N SER A 237 3.80 3.70 -8.87
CA SER A 237 3.40 5.08 -9.16
C SER A 237 3.80 6.08 -8.07
N GLY A 238 4.13 5.62 -6.86
CA GLY A 238 4.63 6.44 -5.76
C GLY A 238 3.55 7.28 -5.05
N GLN A 239 2.26 7.09 -5.35
CA GLN A 239 1.17 7.79 -4.67
C GLN A 239 1.01 7.33 -3.21
N PRO A 240 0.58 8.21 -2.29
CA PRO A 240 0.33 7.86 -0.91
C PRO A 240 -0.95 7.05 -0.74
N THR A 241 -0.94 6.16 0.24
CA THR A 241 -2.08 5.32 0.62
C THR A 241 -2.16 5.21 2.13
N ILE A 242 -3.38 5.20 2.68
CA ILE A 242 -3.63 4.89 4.09
C ILE A 242 -4.54 3.68 4.16
N THR A 243 -4.11 2.65 4.89
CA THR A 243 -4.87 1.43 5.16
C THR A 243 -5.56 1.57 6.51
N VAL A 244 -6.86 1.26 6.57
CA VAL A 244 -7.63 1.21 7.82
C VAL A 244 -8.46 -0.08 7.89
N PRO A 245 -8.71 -0.61 9.10
CA PRO A 245 -9.61 -1.75 9.28
C PRO A 245 -11.03 -1.38 8.85
N CYS A 246 -11.69 -2.22 8.06
CA CYS A 246 -13.02 -1.97 7.50
C CYS A 246 -13.97 -3.17 7.60
N GLY A 247 -13.55 -4.25 8.24
CA GLY A 247 -14.35 -5.46 8.35
C GLY A 247 -13.63 -6.57 9.09
N THR A 248 -14.32 -7.70 9.18
CA THR A 248 -13.76 -8.98 9.61
C THR A 248 -14.29 -10.05 8.69
N SER A 249 -13.43 -11.02 8.33
CA SER A 249 -13.85 -12.22 7.61
C SER A 249 -14.82 -13.05 8.44
N GLU A 250 -15.40 -14.06 7.78
CA GLU A 250 -16.03 -15.18 8.45
C GLU A 250 -15.10 -15.80 9.50
N LYS A 251 -15.71 -16.41 10.52
CA LYS A 251 -14.97 -17.02 11.63
C LYS A 251 -14.04 -18.10 11.11
N THR A 252 -12.77 -17.99 11.49
CA THR A 252 -11.78 -19.06 11.28
C THR A 252 -12.07 -20.24 12.21
N ARG A 253 -11.31 -21.34 12.03
CA ARG A 253 -11.36 -22.54 12.90
C ARG A 253 -11.24 -22.22 14.39
N ASP A 254 -10.54 -21.14 14.73
CA ASP A 254 -10.28 -20.72 16.12
C ASP A 254 -11.38 -19.78 16.67
N GLY A 255 -12.49 -19.62 15.95
CA GLY A 255 -13.68 -18.89 16.38
C GLY A 255 -13.63 -17.37 16.19
N GLY A 256 -12.46 -16.80 15.84
CA GLY A 256 -12.28 -15.39 15.49
C GLY A 256 -12.25 -15.18 13.96
N GLY A 257 -12.81 -14.07 13.48
CA GLY A 257 -12.62 -13.61 12.09
C GLY A 257 -11.28 -12.88 11.92
N ILE A 258 -10.72 -12.87 10.71
CA ILE A 258 -9.50 -12.15 10.37
C ILE A 258 -9.87 -10.70 10.02
N PRO A 259 -9.14 -9.68 10.50
CA PRO A 259 -9.36 -8.31 10.08
C PRO A 259 -9.27 -8.14 8.56
N LEU A 260 -10.19 -7.34 8.01
CA LEU A 260 -10.16 -6.86 6.64
C LEU A 260 -9.81 -5.38 6.64
N GLY A 261 -9.00 -4.95 5.68
CA GLY A 261 -8.60 -3.55 5.54
C GLY A 261 -8.98 -3.02 4.17
N CYS A 262 -9.33 -1.74 4.12
CA CYS A 262 -9.42 -0.96 2.89
C CYS A 262 -8.30 0.08 2.87
N GLN A 263 -8.04 0.65 1.70
CA GLN A 263 -7.11 1.76 1.53
C GLN A 263 -7.80 2.93 0.85
N PHE A 264 -7.44 4.14 1.30
CA PHE A 264 -7.66 5.35 0.54
C PHE A 264 -6.33 5.78 -0.10
N ALA A 265 -6.32 5.95 -1.42
CA ALA A 265 -5.14 6.35 -2.18
C ALA A 265 -5.37 7.71 -2.84
N GLY A 266 -4.46 8.67 -2.64
CA GLY A 266 -4.59 10.03 -3.15
C GLY A 266 -3.50 10.38 -4.16
N PRO A 267 -3.58 11.56 -4.79
CA PRO A 267 -2.49 12.05 -5.63
C PRO A 267 -1.20 12.23 -4.81
N ARG A 268 -0.06 12.35 -5.48
CA ARG A 268 1.23 12.57 -4.80
C ARG A 268 1.14 13.78 -3.86
N PHE A 269 1.67 13.58 -2.65
CA PHE A 269 1.68 14.53 -1.54
C PHE A 269 0.32 14.88 -0.93
N ALA A 270 -0.70 14.06 -1.17
CA ALA A 270 -2.03 14.21 -0.57
C ALA A 270 -2.22 13.41 0.73
N GLU A 271 -1.17 13.20 1.55
CA GLU A 271 -1.28 12.44 2.79
C GLU A 271 -2.33 13.02 3.76
N ALA A 272 -2.44 14.34 3.82
CA ALA A 272 -3.47 15.06 4.56
C ALA A 272 -4.90 14.68 4.12
N LEU A 273 -5.12 14.61 2.80
CA LEU A 273 -6.42 14.29 2.22
C LEU A 273 -6.83 12.86 2.53
N ILE A 274 -5.94 11.89 2.28
CA ILE A 274 -6.24 10.48 2.55
C ILE A 274 -6.43 10.23 4.05
N ALA A 275 -5.65 10.92 4.91
CA ALA A 275 -5.80 10.83 6.35
C ALA A 275 -7.15 11.38 6.82
N ARG A 276 -7.56 12.56 6.33
CA ARG A 276 -8.90 13.11 6.60
C ARG A 276 -10.00 12.13 6.20
N THR A 277 -9.91 11.55 5.00
CA THR A 277 -10.89 10.57 4.50
C THR A 277 -10.96 9.33 5.39
N ALA A 278 -9.80 8.76 5.73
CA ALA A 278 -9.70 7.59 6.59
C ALA A 278 -10.15 7.85 8.03
N HIS A 279 -9.85 9.04 8.57
CA HIS A 279 -10.28 9.45 9.89
C HIS A 279 -11.80 9.58 9.97
N ALA A 280 -12.43 10.19 8.96
CA ALA A 280 -13.89 10.27 8.89
C ALA A 280 -14.54 8.87 8.94
N PHE A 281 -14.01 7.91 8.16
CA PHE A 281 -14.46 6.52 8.23
C PHE A 281 -14.25 5.90 9.62
N GLN A 282 -13.08 6.10 10.23
CA GLN A 282 -12.79 5.61 11.59
C GLN A 282 -13.70 6.22 12.65
N THR A 283 -14.11 7.49 12.52
CA THR A 283 -15.02 8.13 13.48
C THR A 283 -16.47 7.68 13.34
N ALA A 284 -16.85 7.16 12.18
CA ALA A 284 -18.19 6.64 11.90
C ALA A 284 -18.32 5.13 12.17
N THR A 285 -17.22 4.45 12.50
CA THR A 285 -17.16 3.00 12.73
C THR A 285 -16.33 2.70 13.98
N ASP A 286 -16.31 1.44 14.40
CA ASP A 286 -15.54 0.99 15.57
C ASP A 286 -14.37 0.06 15.20
N TRP A 287 -14.18 -0.27 13.92
CA TRP A 287 -13.25 -1.30 13.45
C TRP A 287 -11.82 -1.13 14.01
N HIS A 288 -11.32 0.10 14.03
CA HIS A 288 -9.96 0.43 14.51
C HIS A 288 -9.80 0.36 16.04
N THR A 289 -10.91 0.30 16.78
CA THR A 289 -10.91 0.17 18.25
C THR A 289 -11.03 -1.27 18.71
N ARG A 290 -11.38 -2.19 17.80
CA ARG A 290 -11.50 -3.61 18.12
C ARG A 290 -10.14 -4.22 18.43
N ARG A 291 -10.12 -5.15 19.38
CA ARG A 291 -8.91 -5.85 19.81
C ARG A 291 -9.00 -7.34 19.45
N PRO A 292 -7.87 -7.99 19.15
CA PRO A 292 -7.82 -9.45 19.04
C PRO A 292 -8.34 -10.12 20.31
N ALA A 293 -9.02 -11.26 20.16
CA ALA A 293 -9.47 -12.04 21.31
C ALA A 293 -8.29 -12.40 22.23
N GLY A 294 -8.46 -12.24 23.54
CA GLY A 294 -7.41 -12.51 24.54
C GLY A 294 -6.48 -11.33 24.86
N TYR A 295 -6.62 -10.19 24.17
CA TYR A 295 -5.87 -8.97 24.43
C TYR A 295 -6.85 -7.83 24.75
N ALA A 296 -7.43 -7.84 25.96
CA ALA A 296 -8.29 -6.77 26.47
C ALA A 296 -7.46 -5.63 27.06
#